data_AF-A0A836T224-F1
#
_entry.id   AF-A0A836T224-F1
#
_cell.length_a   1.000
_cell.length_b   1.000
_cell.length_c   1.000
_cell.angle_alpha   90.00
_cell.angle_beta   90.00
_cell.angle_gamma   90.00
#
_symmetry.space_group_name_H-M   'P 1'
#
loop_
_entity.id
_entity.type
_entity.pdbx_description
1 polymer ?
#
loop_
_entity_poly.entity_id
_entity_poly.type
_entity_poly.pdbx_seq_one_letter_code
_entity_poly.pdbx_strand_id
1 'polypeptide(L)' 'MEEKFIEIDGNKIRYFESGSSKKILVLVHGLGASSERWQYVLPLFTNDFHVIV' A
#
# COMPACT_ATOMS: atom_id res chain seq x y z
N MET A 1 2.41 1.42 9.18
CA MET A 1 2.04 0.50 8.09
C MET A 1 1.77 -0.85 8.71
N GLU A 2 0.63 -1.44 8.40
CA GLU A 2 0.33 -2.83 8.73
C GLU A 2 0.68 -3.70 7.51
N GLU A 3 1.41 -4.79 7.72
CA GLU A 3 1.71 -5.76 6.66
C GLU A 3 0.56 -6.75 6.54
N LYS A 4 0.10 -7.01 5.30
CA LYS A 4 -0.97 -7.96 5.00
C LYS A 4 -0.64 -8.80 3.78
N PHE A 5 -1.37 -9.91 3.66
CA PHE A 5 -1.27 -10.83 2.54
C PHE A 5 -2.67 -11.20 2.04
N ILE A 6 -2.81 -11.39 0.74
CA ILE A 6 -4.01 -11.91 0.09
C ILE A 6 -3.62 -12.89 -1.01
N GLU A 7 -4.47 -13.87 -1.29
CA GLU A 7 -4.28 -14.79 -2.41
C GLU A 7 -5.18 -14.36 -3.59
N ILE A 8 -4.58 -14.19 -4.76
CA ILE A 8 -5.27 -13.84 -6.01
C ILE A 8 -4.71 -14.72 -7.12
N ASP A 9 -5.58 -15.46 -7.81
CA ASP A 9 -5.21 -16.36 -8.91
C ASP A 9 -4.06 -17.33 -8.55
N GLY A 10 -4.07 -17.85 -7.32
CA GLY A 10 -3.03 -18.75 -6.80
C GLY A 10 -1.70 -18.07 -6.43
N ASN A 11 -1.63 -16.75 -6.47
CA ASN A 11 -0.45 -15.97 -6.08
C ASN A 11 -0.67 -15.29 -4.72
N LYS A 12 0.29 -15.45 -3.82
CA LYS A 12 0.30 -14.75 -2.53
C LYS A 12 0.84 -13.34 -2.73
N ILE A 13 -0.04 -12.35 -2.71
CA ILE A 13 0.30 -10.93 -2.84
C ILE A 13 0.53 -10.34 -1.45
N ARG A 14 1.71 -9.77 -1.24
CA ARG A 14 2.04 -8.96 -0.05
C ARG A 14 1.71 -7.51 -0.34
N TYR A 15 1.08 -6.84 0.61
CA TYR A 15 0.80 -5.41 0.55
C TYR A 15 0.89 -4.79 1.94
N PHE A 16 0.95 -3.47 2.00
CA PHE A 16 0.83 -2.73 3.25
C PHE A 16 -0.33 -1.76 3.18
N GLU A 17 -0.92 -1.46 4.34
CA GLU A 17 -1.92 -0.40 4.44
C GLU A 17 -1.67 0.57 5.59
N SER A 18 -2.22 1.78 5.42
CA SER A 18 -2.19 2.84 6.41
C SER A 18 -3.32 3.85 6.19
N GLY A 19 -3.75 4.51 7.26
CA GLY A 19 -4.91 5.41 7.24
C GLY A 19 -6.24 4.66 7.41
N SER A 20 -7.31 5.42 7.61
CA SER A 20 -8.66 4.89 7.87
C SER A 20 -9.75 5.65 7.13
N SER A 21 -9.36 6.50 6.16
CA SER A 21 -10.30 7.25 5.32
C SER A 21 -11.11 6.31 4.43
N LYS A 22 -12.35 6.69 4.11
CA LYS A 22 -13.16 5.96 3.13
C LYS A 22 -12.67 6.10 1.69
N LYS A 23 -11.80 7.09 1.42
CA LYS A 23 -11.19 7.29 0.10
C LYS A 23 -9.95 6.40 0.00
N ILE A 24 -9.94 5.48 -0.96
CA ILE A 24 -8.84 4.52 -1.13
C ILE A 24 -7.88 5.01 -2.21
N LEU A 25 -6.58 4.99 -1.91
CA LEU A 25 -5.49 5.23 -2.86
C LEU A 25 -4.62 3.97 -2.95
N VAL A 26 -4.51 3.39 -4.15
CA VAL A 26 -3.63 2.24 -4.41
C VAL A 26 -2.38 2.72 -5.12
N LEU A 27 -1.21 2.41 -4.58
CA LEU A 27 0.09 2.77 -5.12
C LEU A 27 0.80 1.51 -5.61
N VAL A 28 1.13 1.47 -6.90
CA VAL A 28 1.82 0.34 -7.51
C VAL A 28 3.24 0.80 -7.87
N HIS A 29 4.24 0.04 -7.42
CA HIS A 29 5.63 0.35 -7.73
C HIS A 29 6.00 -0.08 -9.16
N GLY A 30 7.10 0.48 -9.67
CA GLY A 30 7.69 0.09 -10.95
C GLY A 30 8.75 -1.03 -10.82
N LEU A 31 9.42 -1.32 -11.94
CA LEU A 31 10.52 -2.29 -12.01
C LEU A 31 11.70 -1.90 -11.09
N GLY A 32 12.26 -2.87 -10.37
CA GLY A 32 13.43 -2.65 -9.47
C GLY A 32 13.09 -1.96 -8.15
N ALA A 33 11.80 -1.79 -7.85
CA ALA A 33 11.29 -1.24 -6.60
C ALA A 33 10.38 -2.24 -5.88
N SER A 34 9.90 -1.84 -4.71
CA SER A 34 8.98 -2.57 -3.85
C SER A 34 8.15 -1.59 -3.03
N SER A 35 7.13 -2.07 -2.32
CA SER A 35 6.21 -1.26 -1.51
C SER A 35 6.93 -0.39 -0.46
N GLU A 36 8.08 -0.83 0.06
CA GLU A 36 8.87 -0.12 1.07
C GLU A 36 9.39 1.23 0.57
N ARG A 37 9.51 1.44 -0.75
CA ARG A 37 9.94 2.73 -1.31
C ARG A 37 8.96 3.86 -0.99
N TRP A 38 7.70 3.54 -0.75
CA TRP A 38 6.66 4.52 -0.44
C TRP A 38 6.68 5.00 1.02
N GLN A 39 7.43 4.34 1.92
CA GLN A 39 7.40 4.63 3.37
C GLN A 39 7.62 6.10 3.72
N TYR A 40 8.45 6.82 2.95
CA TYR A 40 8.81 8.21 3.21
C TYR A 40 7.79 9.22 2.72
N VAL A 41 6.94 8.85 1.76
CA VAL A 41 5.92 9.72 1.17
C VAL A 41 4.51 9.35 1.60
N LEU A 42 4.31 8.15 2.15
CA LEU A 42 3.03 7.69 2.69
C LEU A 42 2.35 8.70 3.64
N PRO A 43 3.06 9.36 4.59
CA PRO A 43 2.45 10.33 5.48
C PRO A 43 1.78 11.53 4.78
N LEU A 44 2.17 11.83 3.53
CA LEU A 44 1.55 12.90 2.74
C LEU A 44 0.15 12.53 2.26
N PHE A 45 -0.18 11.24 2.18
CA PHE A 45 -1.46 10.74 1.67
C PHE A 45 -2.39 10.26 2.78
N THR A 46 -1.85 9.72 3.88
CA THR A 46 -2.65 9.06 4.93
C THR A 46 -3.58 9.99 5.72
N ASN A 47 -3.43 11.32 5.59
CA ASN A 47 -4.36 12.29 6.17
C ASN A 47 -5.72 12.31 5.44
N ASP A 48 -5.72 12.03 4.13
CA ASP A 48 -6.90 12.13 3.27
C ASP A 48 -7.38 10.78 2.76
N PHE A 49 -6.48 9.79 2.69
CA PHE A 49 -6.72 8.48 2.07
C PHE A 49 -6.37 7.32 3.01
N HIS A 50 -7.11 6.22 2.86
CA HIS A 50 -6.63 4.89 3.23
C HIS A 50 -5.76 4.41 2.07
N VAL A 51 -4.47 4.28 2.35
CA VAL A 51 -3.46 3.97 1.33
C VAL A 51 -3.13 2.49 1.40
N ILE A 52 -3.08 1.86 0.22
CA ILE A 52 -2.65 0.48 0.00
C ILE A 52 -1.43 0.53 -0.94
N VAL A 53 -0.32 -0.10 -0.55
CA VAL A 53 0.95 -0.15 -1.32
C VAL A 53 1.46 -1.56 -1.51
#